data_AF-A0A1G4RKH9-F1
#
_entry.id   AF-A0A1G4RKH9-F1
#
_cell.length_a   1.000
_cell.length_b   1.000
_cell.length_c   1.000
_cell.angle_alpha   90.00
_cell.angle_beta   90.00
_cell.angle_gamma   90.00
#
_symmetry.space_group_name_H-M   'P 1'
#
loop_
_entity.id
_entity.type
_entity.pdbx_description
1 polymer ?
#
loop_
_entity_poly.entity_id
_entity_poly.type
_entity_poly.pdbx_seq_one_letter_code
_entity_poly.pdbx_strand_id
1 'polypeptide(L)' 'MLGKGKKLFGDGAFPGALKLVGSKVSGSGVTINKYIRDGDVVTGSFEFEKPTAAELERRRNLS' A
#
# COMPACT_ATOMS: atom_id res chain seq x y z
N MET A 1 10.13 2.29 -13.73
CA MET A 1 10.65 0.99 -13.25
C MET A 1 12.17 1.08 -13.14
N LEU A 2 12.76 0.81 -11.98
CA LEU A 2 14.23 0.83 -11.79
C LEU A 2 14.88 -0.46 -12.34
N GLY A 3 15.00 -0.56 -13.67
CA GLY A 3 15.70 -1.66 -14.35
C GLY A 3 15.23 -3.08 -13.99
N LYS A 4 16.07 -4.09 -14.31
CA LYS A 4 15.89 -5.52 -13.94
C LYS A 4 16.83 -5.92 -12.78
N GLY A 5 17.08 -5.00 -11.85
CA GLY A 5 18.02 -5.20 -10.75
C GLY A 5 17.52 -6.16 -9.67
N LYS A 6 18.33 -6.32 -8.61
CA LYS A 6 17.95 -7.09 -7.42
C LYS A 6 16.77 -6.41 -6.71
N LYS A 7 15.85 -7.22 -6.18
CA LYS A 7 14.68 -6.76 -5.44
C LYS A 7 14.98 -6.80 -3.94
N LEU A 8 14.47 -5.82 -3.19
CA LEU A 8 14.50 -5.85 -1.72
C LEU A 8 13.57 -6.92 -1.14
N PHE A 9 12.47 -7.19 -1.85
CA PHE A 9 11.48 -8.21 -1.50
C PHE A 9 11.26 -9.12 -2.71
N GLY A 10 11.32 -10.42 -2.48
CA GLY A 10 11.03 -11.45 -3.46
C GLY A 10 9.59 -11.95 -3.36
N ASP A 11 9.32 -13.05 -4.05
CA ASP A 11 8.04 -13.73 -3.97
C ASP A 11 7.81 -14.28 -2.55
N GLY A 12 6.56 -14.28 -2.09
CA GLY A 12 6.20 -14.72 -0.74
C GLY A 12 6.49 -13.70 0.38
N ALA A 13 6.87 -12.46 0.04
CA ALA A 13 6.98 -11.40 1.04
C ALA A 13 5.64 -11.17 1.75
N PHE A 14 5.64 -11.30 3.08
CA PHE A 14 4.43 -11.18 3.89
C PHE A 14 3.99 -9.72 4.04
N PRO A 15 2.71 -9.39 3.76
CA PRO A 15 2.19 -8.04 3.98
C PRO A 15 2.07 -7.77 5.48
N GLY A 16 2.59 -6.62 5.94
CA GLY A 16 2.45 -6.21 7.34
C GLY A 16 2.54 -4.70 7.47
N ALA A 17 1.85 -4.15 8.46
CA ALA A 17 1.88 -2.72 8.71
C ALA A 17 3.23 -2.31 9.34
N LEU A 18 3.68 -1.12 8.95
CA LEU A 18 4.88 -0.49 9.47
C LEU A 18 4.56 0.94 9.90
N LYS A 19 4.96 1.30 11.13
CA LYS A 19 4.84 2.67 11.64
C LYS A 19 6.14 3.41 11.44
N LEU A 20 6.08 4.58 10.79
CA LEU A 20 7.23 5.48 10.68
C LEU A 20 7.48 6.12 12.05
N VAL A 21 8.68 5.95 12.59
CA VAL A 21 9.09 6.50 13.90
C VAL A 21 10.23 7.50 13.79
N GLY A 22 10.73 7.74 12.58
CA GLY A 22 11.74 8.76 12.33
C GLY A 22 12.05 8.89 10.85
N SER A 23 12.32 10.11 10.41
CA SER A 23 12.72 10.41 9.04
C SER A 23 13.79 11.50 9.04
N LYS A 24 14.75 11.40 8.12
CA LYS A 24 15.71 12.46 7.85
C LYS A 24 16.11 12.44 6.38
N VAL A 25 16.51 13.60 5.86
CA VAL A 25 17.05 13.75 4.52
C VAL A 25 18.52 14.17 4.64
N SER A 26 19.40 13.47 3.92
CA SER A 26 20.81 13.84 3.83
C SER A 26 21.01 15.07 2.95
N GLY A 27 22.19 15.70 3.01
CA GLY A 27 22.51 16.85 2.16
C GLY A 27 22.47 16.55 0.65
N SER A 28 22.61 15.28 0.24
CA SER A 28 22.50 14.86 -1.18
C SER A 28 21.09 14.45 -1.59
N GLY A 29 20.09 14.62 -0.72
CA GLY A 29 18.69 14.27 -1.00
C GLY A 29 18.30 12.82 -0.70
N VAL A 30 19.22 11.97 -0.24
CA VAL A 30 18.87 10.61 0.21
C VAL A 30 17.97 10.70 1.44
N THR A 31 16.80 10.05 1.38
CA THR A 31 15.86 9.95 2.50
C THR A 31 16.13 8.68 3.31
N ILE A 32 16.20 8.80 4.64
CA ILE A 32 16.44 7.72 5.58
C ILE A 32 15.25 7.66 6.55
N ASN A 33 14.53 6.54 6.53
CA ASN A 33 13.32 6.33 7.31
C ASN A 33 13.52 5.16 8.28
N LYS A 34 13.08 5.33 9.54
CA LYS A 34 13.07 4.28 10.57
C LYS A 34 11.63 3.83 10.78
N TYR A 35 11.39 2.54 10.59
CA TYR A 35 10.08 1.91 10.80
C TYR A 35 10.13 0.89 11.93
N ILE A 36 9.00 0.70 12.60
CA ILE A 36 8.75 -0.44 13.49
C ILE A 36 7.56 -1.26 12.94
N ARG A 37 7.45 -2.53 13.36
CA ARG A 37 6.28 -3.35 13.05
C ARG A 37 5.04 -2.77 13.73
N ASP A 38 3.94 -2.75 13.00
CA ASP A 38 2.65 -2.20 13.46
C ASP A 38 1.50 -3.21 13.26
N GLY A 39 1.84 -4.50 13.33
CA GLY A 39 0.87 -5.59 13.20
C GLY A 39 0.40 -5.84 11.76
N ASP A 40 -0.86 -6.22 11.64
CA ASP A 40 -1.51 -6.55 10.37
C ASP A 40 -1.85 -5.30 9.56
N VAL A 41 -1.94 -5.47 8.24
CA VAL A 41 -2.37 -4.38 7.35
C VAL A 41 -3.84 -4.07 7.60
N VAL A 42 -4.13 -2.85 8.04
CA VAL A 42 -5.51 -2.36 8.15
C VAL A 42 -6.05 -2.08 6.76
N THR A 43 -7.05 -2.84 6.35
CA THR A 43 -7.77 -2.61 5.09
C THR A 43 -8.99 -1.73 5.30
N GLY A 44 -9.29 -0.85 4.35
CA GLY A 44 -10.51 -0.06 4.32
C GLY A 44 -11.40 -0.43 3.14
N SER A 45 -12.65 0.02 3.18
CA SER A 45 -13.55 -0.02 2.02
C SER A 45 -13.45 1.28 1.24
N PHE A 46 -13.49 1.18 -0.08
CA PHE A 46 -13.70 2.31 -0.98
C PHE A 46 -15.14 2.36 -1.52
N GLU A 47 -16.02 1.48 -1.02
CA GLU A 47 -17.44 1.55 -1.37
C GLU A 47 -18.08 2.79 -0.77
N PHE A 48 -19.00 3.38 -1.52
CA PHE A 48 -19.87 4.41 -1.00
C PHE A 48 -20.95 3.80 -0.10
N GLU A 49 -21.33 4.52 0.96
CA GLU A 49 -22.49 4.13 1.79
C GLU A 49 -23.74 3.86 0.94
N LYS A 50 -23.92 4.66 -0.12
CA LYS A 50 -24.93 4.43 -1.15
C LYS A 50 -24.25 4.19 -2.50
N PRO A 51 -24.37 2.99 -3.09
CA PRO A 51 -23.83 2.70 -4.41
C PRO A 51 -24.36 3.66 -5.48
N THR A 52 -23.49 4.07 -6.39
CA THR A 52 -23.88 4.89 -7.54
C THR A 52 -24.68 4.06 -8.55
N ALA A 53 -25.41 4.74 -9.45
CA ALA A 53 -26.13 4.06 -10.52
C ALA A 53 -25.19 3.20 -11.39
N ALA A 54 -23.99 3.71 -11.69
CA ALA A 54 -22.97 2.98 -12.44
C ALA A 54 -22.48 1.71 -11.72
N GLU A 55 -22.30 1.76 -10.39
CA GLU A 55 -21.93 0.57 -9.63
C GLU A 55 -23.07 -0.47 -9.59
N LEU A 56 -24.32 -0.02 -9.49
CA LEU A 56 -25.48 -0.90 -9.57
C LEU A 56 -25.59 -1.59 -10.94
N GLU A 57 -25.32 -0.87 -12.03
CA GLU A 57 -25.26 -1.45 -13.38
C GLU A 57 -24.12 -2.46 -13.52
N ARG A 58 -22.91 -2.14 -13.04
CA ARG A 58 -21.78 -3.09 -13.04
C ARG A 58 -22.13 -4.39 -12.32
N ARG A 59 -22.78 -4.31 -11.14
CA ARG A 59 -23.19 -5.49 -10.37
C ARG A 59 -24.21 -6.36 -11.12
N ARG A 60 -25.16 -5.75 -11.85
CA ARG A 60 -26.13 -6.49 -12.68
C ARG A 60 -25.48 -7.25 -13.83
N ASN A 61 -24.41 -6.72 -14.41
CA ASN A 61 -23.71 -7.36 -15.53
C ASN A 61 -22.76 -8.49 -15.10
N LEU A 62 -22.58 -8.70 -13.79
CA LEU A 62 -21.70 -9.74 -13.23
C LEU A 62 -22.45 -10.99 -12.75
N SER A 63 -23.78 -10.97 -12.70
CA SER A 63 -24.62 -12.14 -12.37
C SER A 63 -25.04 -12.88 -13.63
#